data_AF-A0A5U9QXT3-F1
#
_entry.id   AF-A0A5U9QXT3-F1
#
_cell.length_a   1.000
_cell.length_b   1.000
_cell.length_c   1.000
_cell.angle_alpha   90.00
_cell.angle_beta   90.00
_cell.angle_gamma   90.00
#
_symmetry.space_group_name_H-M   'P 1'
#
loop_
_entity.id
_entity.type
_entity.pdbx_description
1 polymer ?
#
loop_
_entity_poly.entity_id
_entity_poly.type
_entity_poly.pdbx_seq_one_letter_code
_entity_poly.pdbx_strand_id
1 'polypeptide(L)'
;TWMPLGKMIDEKVVVNGIVALLATGGSTNHTMHLVAMARAAGILINWDDFSDLSEVVPLMARLYPNGPADINHFQAAGGVPVLMRELLNAGLLHEDVNTVAGFGLKRYTLEPWLNNGELDWREGAERSLDNDVIASFDKPFSPHGGTKVLSGNLGRAVMKTSAVPVENQIIEAPAMVFESQHDVLPAFDAGLLDRDCVVVVRHQGPKANGMPELHKLMPPLGVLLDRRFKIALVTDGRLSGASGKVPSAIHVTPEAYDGGLLAKVRDGDIIRVNGQTGELTLLVDEAELAARQPHIPDLSASRVGTGRELFGALREKLSGAEQGATCITF
;
A
#
# COMPACT_ATOMS: atom_id res chain seq x y z
N THR A 1 15.55 0.58 -33.17
CA THR A 1 16.00 1.90 -32.69
C THR A 1 16.61 1.73 -31.32
N TRP A 2 17.71 2.41 -31.01
CA TRP A 2 18.36 2.28 -29.69
C TRP A 2 17.49 2.92 -28.60
N MET A 3 17.10 2.14 -27.58
CA MET A 3 16.29 2.57 -26.44
C MET A 3 16.86 1.98 -25.15
N PRO A 4 17.73 2.69 -24.41
CA PRO A 4 18.27 2.20 -23.15
C PRO A 4 17.20 2.25 -22.05
N LEU A 5 17.29 1.36 -21.05
CA LEU A 5 16.31 1.25 -19.97
C LEU A 5 16.08 2.58 -19.23
N GLY A 6 17.14 3.33 -18.93
CA GLY A 6 17.02 4.63 -18.24
C GLY A 6 16.38 5.75 -19.08
N LYS A 7 16.16 5.55 -20.39
CA LYS A 7 15.31 6.42 -21.23
C LYS A 7 13.91 5.86 -21.46
N MET A 8 13.75 4.55 -21.25
CA MET A 8 12.44 3.89 -21.33
C MET A 8 11.62 4.14 -20.06
N ILE A 9 12.27 4.19 -18.90
CA ILE A 9 11.64 4.60 -17.64
C ILE A 9 11.69 6.12 -17.57
N ASP A 10 10.64 6.76 -18.07
CA ASP A 10 10.38 8.19 -17.94
C ASP A 10 9.18 8.46 -17.01
N GLU A 11 8.84 9.73 -16.80
CA GLU A 11 7.76 10.15 -15.90
C GLU A 11 6.41 9.58 -16.32
N LYS A 12 6.14 9.50 -17.64
CA LYS A 12 4.89 8.94 -18.18
C LYS A 12 4.78 7.44 -17.90
N VAL A 13 5.87 6.70 -18.05
CA VAL A 13 5.91 5.27 -17.75
C VAL A 13 5.72 5.02 -16.26
N VAL A 14 6.29 5.86 -15.39
CA VAL A 14 6.06 5.78 -13.94
C VAL A 14 4.59 6.05 -13.61
N VAL A 15 3.99 7.11 -14.15
CA VAL A 15 2.56 7.44 -13.97
C VAL A 15 1.66 6.30 -14.46
N ASN A 16 1.94 5.74 -15.64
CA ASN A 16 1.21 4.57 -16.17
C ASN A 16 1.26 3.37 -15.20
N GLY A 17 2.41 3.15 -14.55
CA GLY A 17 2.56 2.12 -13.52
C GLY A 17 1.69 2.37 -12.30
N ILE A 18 1.60 3.62 -11.83
CA ILE A 18 0.72 4.00 -10.71
C ILE A 18 -0.75 3.82 -11.08
N VAL A 19 -1.16 4.28 -12.28
CA VAL A 19 -2.54 4.10 -12.77
C VAL A 19 -2.91 2.62 -12.85
N ALA A 20 -2.04 1.78 -13.40
CA ALA A 20 -2.28 0.33 -13.46
C ALA A 20 -2.36 -0.31 -12.06
N LEU A 21 -1.51 0.12 -11.13
CA LEU A 21 -1.56 -0.33 -9.73
C LEU A 21 -2.90 0.01 -9.09
N LEU A 22 -3.39 1.24 -9.27
CA LEU A 22 -4.65 1.72 -8.71
C LEU A 22 -5.85 1.02 -9.35
N ALA A 23 -5.85 0.89 -10.67
CA ALA A 23 -6.93 0.25 -11.42
C ALA A 23 -7.09 -1.25 -11.10
N THR A 24 -6.01 -1.89 -10.66
CA THR A 24 -6.02 -3.30 -10.25
C THR A 24 -6.17 -3.51 -8.75
N GLY A 25 -6.23 -2.42 -7.97
CA GLY A 25 -6.25 -2.49 -6.51
C GLY A 25 -5.03 -3.22 -5.97
N GLY A 26 -3.85 -2.97 -6.52
CA GLY A 26 -2.64 -3.68 -6.14
C GLY A 26 -2.18 -3.44 -4.69
N SER A 27 -1.07 -4.09 -4.34
CA SER A 27 -0.51 -4.05 -2.99
C SER A 27 0.05 -2.67 -2.66
N THR A 28 -0.20 -2.19 -1.44
CA THR A 28 0.41 -0.97 -0.90
C THR A 28 1.93 -1.03 -0.83
N ASN A 29 2.56 -2.23 -0.86
CA ASN A 29 4.02 -2.35 -0.99
C ASN A 29 4.56 -1.65 -2.24
N HIS A 30 3.78 -1.60 -3.33
CA HIS A 30 4.20 -0.93 -4.55
C HIS A 30 4.31 0.58 -4.40
N THR A 31 3.67 1.19 -3.38
CA THR A 31 3.89 2.62 -3.08
C THR A 31 5.32 2.90 -2.65
N MET A 32 6.04 1.91 -2.12
CA MET A 32 7.47 2.03 -1.80
C MET A 32 8.34 1.62 -3.00
N HIS A 33 8.00 0.51 -3.65
CA HIS A 33 8.81 0.00 -4.77
C HIS A 33 8.80 0.94 -5.97
N LEU A 34 7.66 1.52 -6.33
CA LEU A 34 7.58 2.47 -7.44
C LEU A 34 8.35 3.76 -7.13
N VAL A 35 8.29 4.28 -5.89
CA VAL A 35 9.13 5.42 -5.49
C VAL A 35 10.61 5.08 -5.62
N ALA A 36 11.04 3.91 -5.14
CA ALA A 36 12.45 3.49 -5.24
C ALA A 36 12.91 3.32 -6.70
N MET A 37 12.07 2.70 -7.55
CA MET A 37 12.34 2.52 -8.97
C MET A 37 12.41 3.85 -9.72
N ALA A 38 11.45 4.76 -9.48
CA ALA A 38 11.44 6.10 -10.06
C ALA A 38 12.69 6.88 -9.65
N ARG A 39 13.05 6.83 -8.36
CA ARG A 39 14.25 7.51 -7.84
C ARG A 39 15.53 7.00 -8.48
N ALA A 40 15.64 5.69 -8.73
CA ALA A 40 16.78 5.11 -9.46
C ALA A 40 16.89 5.60 -10.91
N ALA A 41 15.78 6.02 -11.52
CA ALA A 41 15.74 6.66 -12.83
C ALA A 41 15.87 8.20 -12.76
N GLY A 42 16.09 8.78 -11.58
CA GLY A 42 16.17 10.24 -11.38
C GLY A 42 14.81 10.95 -11.32
N ILE A 43 13.71 10.20 -11.19
CA ILE A 43 12.34 10.70 -11.13
C ILE A 43 11.89 10.74 -9.68
N LEU A 44 11.34 11.87 -9.24
CA LEU A 44 10.80 12.03 -7.89
C LEU A 44 9.28 11.94 -7.93
N ILE A 45 8.75 10.91 -7.28
CA ILE A 45 7.34 10.79 -6.93
C ILE A 45 7.22 10.62 -5.41
N ASN A 46 6.09 11.01 -4.84
CA ASN A 46 5.76 10.84 -3.43
C ASN A 46 4.35 10.23 -3.28
N TRP A 47 3.84 10.07 -2.06
CA TRP A 47 2.50 9.50 -1.90
C TRP A 47 1.35 10.43 -2.30
N ASP A 48 1.58 11.74 -2.40
CA ASP A 48 0.55 12.67 -2.88
C ASP A 48 0.21 12.33 -4.33
N ASP A 49 1.21 12.01 -5.17
CA ASP A 49 0.97 11.52 -6.55
C ASP A 49 0.07 10.28 -6.59
N PHE A 50 0.25 9.33 -5.68
CA PHE A 50 -0.61 8.13 -5.59
C PHE A 50 -2.01 8.48 -5.12
N SER A 51 -2.13 9.37 -4.14
CA SER A 51 -3.43 9.78 -3.57
C SER A 51 -4.24 10.55 -4.60
N ASP A 52 -3.64 11.51 -5.28
CA ASP A 52 -4.28 12.35 -6.29
C ASP A 52 -4.70 11.52 -7.51
N LEU A 53 -3.82 10.64 -8.01
CA LEU A 53 -4.18 9.68 -9.07
C LEU A 53 -5.27 8.72 -8.61
N SER A 54 -5.27 8.30 -7.34
CA SER A 54 -6.30 7.41 -6.82
C SER A 54 -7.69 8.03 -6.85
N GLU A 55 -7.84 9.35 -6.82
CA GLU A 55 -9.14 10.03 -6.88
C GLU A 55 -9.78 9.96 -8.27
N VAL A 56 -8.97 9.81 -9.32
CA VAL A 56 -9.44 9.83 -10.72
C VAL A 56 -9.31 8.49 -11.43
N VAL A 57 -8.51 7.56 -10.92
CA VAL A 57 -8.36 6.21 -11.49
C VAL A 57 -9.37 5.26 -10.84
N PRO A 58 -10.32 4.69 -11.58
CA PRO A 58 -11.30 3.77 -11.02
C PRO A 58 -10.68 2.39 -10.74
N LEU A 59 -11.23 1.67 -9.76
CA LEU A 59 -10.91 0.25 -9.53
C LEU A 59 -11.64 -0.61 -10.57
N MET A 60 -10.90 -1.22 -11.48
CA MET A 60 -11.44 -1.99 -12.61
C MET A 60 -11.14 -3.49 -12.54
N ALA A 61 -10.26 -3.97 -11.65
CA ALA A 61 -10.03 -5.40 -11.48
C ALA A 61 -10.22 -5.87 -10.02
N ARG A 62 -10.80 -7.06 -9.86
CA ARG A 62 -10.93 -7.78 -8.57
C ARG A 62 -10.19 -9.11 -8.62
N LEU A 63 -8.91 -9.04 -8.28
CA LEU A 63 -8.02 -10.17 -8.15
C LEU A 63 -7.89 -10.59 -6.69
N TYR A 64 -7.63 -11.87 -6.42
CA TYR A 64 -7.16 -12.32 -5.11
C TYR A 64 -5.98 -11.45 -4.67
N PRO A 65 -6.00 -10.89 -3.44
CA PRO A 65 -6.92 -11.17 -2.33
C PRO A 65 -8.19 -10.28 -2.24
N ASN A 66 -8.36 -9.32 -3.16
CA ASN A 66 -9.50 -8.39 -3.16
C ASN A 66 -10.78 -8.96 -3.81
N GLY A 67 -10.69 -10.15 -4.39
CA GLY A 67 -11.77 -10.90 -4.99
C GLY A 67 -11.44 -12.40 -5.04
N PRO A 68 -12.40 -13.25 -5.40
CA PRO A 68 -12.19 -14.70 -5.45
C PRO A 68 -11.39 -15.16 -6.67
N ALA A 69 -11.27 -14.33 -7.71
CA ALA A 69 -10.60 -14.67 -8.96
C ALA A 69 -9.08 -14.65 -8.82
N ASP A 70 -8.41 -15.72 -9.25
CA ASP A 70 -6.95 -15.75 -9.36
C ASP A 70 -6.45 -15.05 -10.63
N ILE A 71 -5.13 -15.01 -10.82
CA ILE A 71 -4.52 -14.36 -12.00
C ILE A 71 -4.88 -15.07 -13.32
N ASN A 72 -5.14 -16.37 -13.28
CA ASN A 72 -5.54 -17.14 -14.46
C ASN A 72 -6.95 -16.77 -14.89
N HIS A 73 -7.86 -16.62 -13.92
CA HIS A 73 -9.22 -16.18 -14.17
C HIS A 73 -9.25 -14.74 -14.69
N PHE A 74 -8.40 -13.84 -14.16
CA PHE A 74 -8.23 -12.51 -14.75
C PHE A 74 -7.74 -12.56 -16.20
N GLN A 75 -6.75 -13.39 -16.50
CA GLN A 75 -6.29 -13.57 -17.89
C GLN A 75 -7.43 -14.12 -18.78
N ALA A 76 -8.19 -15.09 -18.31
CA ALA A 76 -9.34 -15.67 -19.02
C ALA A 76 -10.49 -14.69 -19.21
N ALA A 77 -10.68 -13.74 -18.28
CA ALA A 77 -11.65 -12.66 -18.38
C ALA A 77 -11.26 -11.58 -19.43
N GLY A 78 -10.06 -11.67 -20.01
CA GLY A 78 -9.54 -10.75 -21.03
C GLY A 78 -8.20 -10.10 -20.65
N GLY A 79 -7.79 -10.22 -19.39
CA GLY A 79 -6.44 -9.93 -18.91
C GLY A 79 -5.96 -8.50 -19.11
N VAL A 80 -4.63 -8.38 -19.22
CA VAL A 80 -3.95 -7.10 -19.48
C VAL A 80 -4.48 -6.42 -20.75
N PRO A 81 -4.75 -7.12 -21.88
CA PRO A 81 -5.26 -6.47 -23.08
C PRO A 81 -6.54 -5.65 -22.88
N VAL A 82 -7.54 -6.19 -22.17
CA VAL A 82 -8.79 -5.48 -21.87
C VAL A 82 -8.51 -4.30 -20.95
N LEU A 83 -7.76 -4.52 -19.87
CA LEU A 83 -7.45 -3.45 -18.90
C LEU A 83 -6.71 -2.27 -19.57
N MET A 84 -5.71 -2.55 -20.38
CA MET A 84 -4.96 -1.53 -21.11
C MET A 84 -5.85 -0.77 -22.09
N ARG A 85 -6.73 -1.48 -22.79
CA ARG A 85 -7.68 -0.88 -23.75
C ARG A 85 -8.66 0.07 -23.05
N GLU A 86 -9.27 -0.37 -21.96
CA GLU A 86 -10.18 0.47 -21.15
C GLU A 86 -9.47 1.74 -20.64
N LEU A 87 -8.29 1.58 -20.03
CA LEU A 87 -7.54 2.72 -19.49
C LEU A 87 -7.03 3.69 -20.57
N LEU A 88 -6.59 3.18 -21.73
CA LEU A 88 -6.19 4.03 -22.86
C LEU A 88 -7.36 4.78 -23.47
N ASN A 89 -8.52 4.11 -23.65
CA ASN A 89 -9.73 4.74 -24.17
C ASN A 89 -10.26 5.82 -23.23
N ALA A 90 -10.11 5.63 -21.92
CA ALA A 90 -10.45 6.62 -20.90
C ALA A 90 -9.42 7.77 -20.80
N GLY A 91 -8.31 7.72 -21.54
CA GLY A 91 -7.25 8.73 -21.47
C GLY A 91 -6.45 8.71 -20.16
N LEU A 92 -6.52 7.63 -19.38
CA LEU A 92 -5.82 7.48 -18.10
C LEU A 92 -4.38 7.01 -18.25
N LEU A 93 -4.02 6.44 -19.40
CA LEU A 93 -2.65 6.03 -19.71
C LEU A 93 -2.05 6.87 -20.82
N HIS A 94 -0.77 7.21 -20.67
CA HIS A 94 0.04 7.80 -21.72
C HIS A 94 0.34 6.76 -22.81
N GLU A 95 -0.24 6.95 -23.99
CA GLU A 95 0.02 6.09 -25.16
C GLU A 95 1.43 6.28 -25.73
N ASP A 96 1.95 7.50 -25.65
CA ASP A 96 3.14 7.98 -26.36
C ASP A 96 4.45 7.70 -25.62
N VAL A 97 4.66 6.41 -25.29
CA VAL A 97 5.83 5.91 -24.56
C VAL A 97 6.61 4.87 -25.36
N ASN A 98 7.91 4.73 -25.05
CA ASN A 98 8.71 3.61 -25.54
C ASN A 98 8.54 2.40 -24.62
N THR A 99 8.46 1.21 -25.21
CA THR A 99 8.38 -0.06 -24.49
C THR A 99 9.41 -1.03 -25.03
N VAL A 100 9.60 -2.18 -24.36
CA VAL A 100 10.43 -3.27 -24.89
C VAL A 100 9.90 -3.83 -26.22
N ALA A 101 8.61 -3.66 -26.51
CA ALA A 101 7.97 -4.06 -27.77
C ALA A 101 7.96 -2.95 -28.84
N GLY A 102 8.65 -1.82 -28.59
CA GLY A 102 8.67 -0.65 -29.45
C GLY A 102 7.80 0.49 -28.95
N PHE A 103 7.67 1.54 -29.77
CA PHE A 103 6.89 2.74 -29.41
C PHE A 103 5.38 2.46 -29.46
N GLY A 104 4.64 3.03 -28.48
CA GLY A 104 3.19 2.99 -28.38
C GLY A 104 2.67 1.93 -27.40
N LEU A 105 1.93 2.36 -26.37
CA LEU A 105 1.41 1.46 -25.33
C LEU A 105 0.27 0.56 -25.84
N LYS A 106 -0.42 0.95 -26.92
CA LYS A 106 -1.43 0.11 -27.61
C LYS A 106 -0.93 -1.28 -27.99
N ARG A 107 0.39 -1.49 -28.12
CA ARG A 107 0.98 -2.82 -28.34
C ARG A 107 0.60 -3.83 -27.25
N TYR A 108 0.32 -3.36 -26.03
CA TYR A 108 -0.09 -4.20 -24.90
C TYR A 108 -1.60 -4.49 -24.88
N THR A 109 -2.36 -4.10 -25.92
CA THR A 109 -3.72 -4.62 -26.19
C THR A 109 -3.70 -5.88 -27.07
N LEU A 110 -2.52 -6.31 -27.51
CA LEU A 110 -2.30 -7.55 -28.24
C LEU A 110 -1.96 -8.69 -27.26
N GLU A 111 -2.22 -9.92 -27.68
CA GLU A 111 -1.80 -11.12 -26.96
C GLU A 111 -0.88 -12.00 -27.81
N PRO A 112 0.18 -12.59 -27.20
CA PRO A 112 1.02 -13.54 -27.89
C PRO A 112 0.29 -14.88 -28.04
N TRP A 113 0.50 -15.55 -29.17
CA TRP A 113 -0.04 -16.89 -29.40
C TRP A 113 0.92 -17.73 -30.26
N LEU A 114 0.70 -19.05 -30.25
CA LEU A 114 1.46 -19.99 -31.06
C LEU A 114 0.68 -20.31 -32.33
N ASN A 115 1.07 -19.70 -33.45
CA ASN A 115 0.47 -19.86 -34.77
C ASN A 115 1.21 -20.95 -35.55
N ASN A 116 0.63 -22.16 -35.62
CA ASN A 116 1.24 -23.31 -36.31
C ASN A 116 2.70 -23.61 -35.88
N GLY A 117 3.02 -23.38 -34.60
CA GLY A 117 4.36 -23.60 -34.05
C GLY A 117 5.27 -22.37 -34.07
N GLU A 118 4.83 -21.24 -34.62
CA GLU A 118 5.57 -19.97 -34.64
C GLU A 118 4.96 -18.95 -33.68
N LEU A 119 5.79 -18.15 -33.02
CA LEU A 119 5.33 -17.04 -32.18
C LEU A 119 4.72 -15.95 -33.06
N ASP A 120 3.51 -15.53 -32.72
CA ASP A 120 2.83 -14.44 -33.39
C ASP A 120 2.01 -13.61 -32.36
N TRP A 121 1.48 -12.46 -32.78
CA TRP A 121 0.64 -11.58 -31.97
C TRP A 121 -0.71 -11.37 -32.65
N ARG A 122 -1.77 -11.36 -31.86
CA ARG A 122 -3.13 -11.08 -32.34
C ARG A 122 -3.83 -10.08 -31.43
N GLU A 123 -4.94 -9.52 -31.89
CA GLU A 123 -5.79 -8.70 -31.05
C GLU A 123 -6.26 -9.50 -29.83
N GLY A 124 -6.04 -8.94 -28.63
CA GLY A 124 -6.66 -9.46 -27.42
C GLY A 124 -8.16 -9.17 -27.38
N ALA A 125 -8.84 -9.64 -26.34
CA ALA A 125 -10.27 -9.39 -26.17
C ALA A 125 -10.59 -7.87 -26.19
N GLU A 126 -11.64 -7.49 -26.91
CA GLU A 126 -12.09 -6.10 -27.03
C GLU A 126 -12.81 -5.59 -25.78
N ARG A 127 -13.39 -6.51 -25.00
CA ARG A 127 -14.15 -6.24 -23.78
C ARG A 127 -13.97 -7.40 -22.80
N SER A 128 -14.29 -7.14 -21.53
CA SER A 128 -14.28 -8.17 -20.50
C SER A 128 -15.23 -9.32 -20.84
N LEU A 129 -14.75 -10.54 -20.62
CA LEU A 129 -15.54 -11.77 -20.69
C LEU A 129 -16.17 -12.13 -19.33
N ASP A 130 -15.72 -11.48 -18.25
CA ASP A 130 -16.32 -11.57 -16.92
C ASP A 130 -16.25 -10.20 -16.21
N ASN A 131 -17.39 -9.50 -16.18
CA ASN A 131 -17.50 -8.17 -15.57
C ASN A 131 -17.38 -8.18 -14.04
N ASP A 132 -17.44 -9.35 -13.39
CA ASP A 132 -17.19 -9.47 -11.95
C ASP A 132 -15.68 -9.57 -11.65
N VAL A 133 -14.84 -9.77 -12.67
CA VAL A 133 -13.37 -9.83 -12.57
C VAL A 133 -12.71 -8.58 -13.15
N ILE A 134 -13.09 -8.18 -14.37
CA ILE A 134 -12.63 -6.96 -15.05
C ILE A 134 -13.85 -6.11 -15.41
N ALA A 135 -14.00 -4.97 -14.77
CA ALA A 135 -15.05 -4.00 -15.04
C ALA A 135 -14.66 -3.06 -16.20
N SER A 136 -15.65 -2.43 -16.82
CA SER A 136 -15.42 -1.33 -17.77
C SER A 136 -15.22 0.00 -17.04
N PHE A 137 -14.65 0.98 -17.74
CA PHE A 137 -14.49 2.35 -17.22
C PHE A 137 -15.83 3.00 -16.81
N ASP A 138 -16.90 2.76 -17.58
CA ASP A 138 -18.22 3.34 -17.31
C ASP A 138 -18.92 2.72 -16.08
N LYS A 139 -18.56 1.48 -15.73
CA LYS A 139 -19.17 0.75 -14.61
C LYS A 139 -18.09 0.06 -13.77
N PRO A 140 -17.19 0.84 -13.13
CA PRO A 140 -16.09 0.28 -12.36
C PRO A 140 -16.59 -0.28 -11.02
N PHE A 141 -15.74 -1.07 -10.35
CA PHE A 141 -16.06 -1.57 -9.01
C PHE A 141 -16.06 -0.46 -7.96
N SER A 142 -15.26 0.59 -8.20
CA SER A 142 -15.19 1.82 -7.41
C SER A 142 -14.78 2.96 -8.34
N PRO A 143 -15.33 4.17 -8.19
CA PRO A 143 -14.92 5.32 -8.99
C PRO A 143 -13.49 5.79 -8.68
N HIS A 144 -12.89 5.31 -7.59
CA HIS A 144 -11.53 5.63 -7.16
C HIS A 144 -10.71 4.34 -6.88
N GLY A 145 -9.38 4.42 -6.96
CA GLY A 145 -8.44 3.31 -6.76
C GLY A 145 -8.29 2.90 -5.29
N GLY A 146 -8.75 3.76 -4.38
CA GLY A 146 -8.84 3.51 -2.95
C GLY A 146 -7.50 3.42 -2.23
N THR A 147 -6.49 4.16 -2.70
CA THR A 147 -5.29 4.46 -1.92
C THR A 147 -5.35 5.92 -1.48
N LYS A 148 -5.27 6.17 -0.17
CA LYS A 148 -5.31 7.52 0.41
C LYS A 148 -4.05 7.76 1.23
N VAL A 149 -3.45 8.94 1.08
CA VAL A 149 -2.45 9.43 2.03
C VAL A 149 -3.14 9.91 3.29
N LEU A 150 -2.57 9.51 4.43
CA LEU A 150 -2.89 10.09 5.71
C LEU A 150 -1.75 11.01 6.16
N SER A 151 -2.09 12.16 6.73
CA SER A 151 -1.14 13.14 7.25
C SER A 151 -1.67 13.82 8.49
N GLY A 152 -0.79 14.11 9.44
CA GLY A 152 -1.07 14.86 10.66
C GLY A 152 0.14 14.87 11.58
N ASN A 153 -0.06 15.14 12.87
CA ASN A 153 1.05 15.23 13.82
C ASN A 153 1.79 13.89 14.03
N LEU A 154 1.13 12.75 13.76
CA LEU A 154 1.75 11.43 13.78
C LEU A 154 2.70 11.15 12.60
N GLY A 155 2.70 12.03 11.59
CA GLY A 155 3.53 11.91 10.39
C GLY A 155 2.69 11.69 9.14
N ARG A 156 3.24 10.94 8.19
CA ARG A 156 2.59 10.52 6.95
C ARG A 156 2.45 9.01 6.89
N ALA A 157 1.36 8.52 6.33
CA ALA A 157 1.06 7.10 6.18
C ALA A 157 0.23 6.86 4.92
N VAL A 158 0.05 5.59 4.55
CA VAL A 158 -0.88 5.20 3.51
C VAL A 158 -1.99 4.32 4.09
N MET A 159 -3.20 4.48 3.56
CA MET A 159 -4.36 3.66 3.89
C MET A 159 -5.05 3.21 2.61
N LYS A 160 -5.44 1.95 2.58
CA LYS A 160 -6.30 1.42 1.52
C LYS A 160 -7.76 1.54 1.93
N THR A 161 -8.51 2.40 1.26
CA THR A 161 -9.92 2.69 1.55
C THR A 161 -10.87 1.80 0.74
N SER A 162 -10.42 1.20 -0.37
CA SER A 162 -11.28 0.43 -1.29
C SER A 162 -12.02 -0.76 -0.67
N ALA A 163 -11.48 -1.36 0.40
CA ALA A 163 -12.08 -2.50 1.09
C ALA A 163 -12.65 -2.15 2.47
N VAL A 164 -12.53 -0.88 2.89
CA VAL A 164 -13.01 -0.41 4.19
C VAL A 164 -14.39 0.21 4.01
N PRO A 165 -15.45 -0.35 4.65
CA PRO A 165 -16.79 0.24 4.60
C PRO A 165 -16.77 1.71 5.04
N VAL A 166 -17.55 2.56 4.38
CA VAL A 166 -17.55 4.02 4.59
C VAL A 166 -17.75 4.39 6.06
N GLU A 167 -18.62 3.67 6.77
CA GLU A 167 -18.92 3.86 8.19
C GLU A 167 -17.78 3.50 9.14
N ASN A 168 -16.74 2.83 8.63
CA ASN A 168 -15.53 2.43 9.36
C ASN A 168 -14.28 3.16 8.85
N GLN A 169 -14.41 4.11 7.91
CA GLN A 169 -13.27 4.90 7.43
C GLN A 169 -12.84 6.00 8.39
N ILE A 170 -13.64 6.31 9.41
CA ILE A 170 -13.32 7.28 10.46
C ILE A 170 -13.35 6.58 11.80
N ILE A 171 -12.21 6.52 12.46
CA ILE A 171 -12.07 5.95 13.80
C ILE A 171 -11.36 6.97 14.68
N GLU A 172 -11.98 7.29 15.81
CA GLU A 172 -11.38 8.07 16.89
C GLU A 172 -11.59 7.27 18.17
N ALA A 173 -10.50 6.72 18.71
CA ALA A 173 -10.57 5.81 19.85
C ALA A 173 -9.26 5.81 20.66
N PRO A 174 -9.29 5.31 21.91
CA PRO A 174 -8.08 5.16 22.72
C PRO A 174 -7.07 4.21 22.10
N ALA A 175 -5.79 4.56 22.17
CA ALA A 175 -4.68 3.76 21.70
C ALA A 175 -4.49 2.55 22.60
N MET A 176 -4.16 1.41 21.99
CA MET A 176 -3.58 0.26 22.66
C MET A 176 -2.26 -0.09 21.99
N VAL A 177 -1.17 0.08 22.73
CA VAL A 177 0.19 0.10 22.18
C VAL A 177 0.85 -1.27 22.35
N PHE A 178 1.44 -1.74 21.26
CA PHE A 178 2.18 -2.99 21.17
C PHE A 178 3.53 -2.77 20.48
N GLU A 179 4.54 -3.53 20.88
CA GLU A 179 5.88 -3.52 20.27
C GLU A 179 6.05 -4.66 19.24
N SER A 180 5.11 -5.60 19.19
CA SER A 180 5.16 -6.76 18.31
C SER A 180 3.75 -7.23 17.94
N GLN A 181 3.59 -7.70 16.69
CA GLN A 181 2.35 -8.37 16.27
C GLN A 181 2.05 -9.64 17.08
N HIS A 182 3.06 -10.22 17.75
CA HIS A 182 2.90 -11.42 18.57
C HIS A 182 2.21 -11.13 19.90
N ASP A 183 2.14 -9.88 20.33
CA ASP A 183 1.52 -9.47 21.59
C ASP A 183 0.03 -9.17 21.43
N VAL A 184 -0.40 -8.88 20.19
CA VAL A 184 -1.80 -8.52 19.87
C VAL A 184 -2.74 -9.71 20.02
N LEU A 185 -2.34 -10.91 19.57
CA LEU A 185 -3.19 -12.10 19.64
C LEU A 185 -3.44 -12.55 21.10
N PRO A 186 -2.44 -12.65 21.99
CA PRO A 186 -2.69 -12.89 23.41
C PRO A 186 -3.61 -11.85 24.07
N ALA A 187 -3.48 -10.57 23.70
CA ALA A 187 -4.36 -9.52 24.22
C ALA A 187 -5.80 -9.65 23.71
N PHE A 188 -5.97 -10.05 22.45
CA PHE A 188 -7.27 -10.40 21.86
C PHE A 188 -7.91 -11.59 22.60
N ASP A 189 -7.17 -12.69 22.78
CA ASP A 189 -7.65 -13.90 23.45
C ASP A 189 -8.02 -13.66 24.91
N ALA A 190 -7.34 -12.71 25.58
CA ALA A 190 -7.66 -12.27 26.94
C ALA A 190 -8.84 -11.29 27.01
N GLY A 191 -9.45 -10.92 25.89
CA GLY A 191 -10.58 -9.98 25.83
C GLY A 191 -10.19 -8.52 26.10
N LEU A 192 -8.90 -8.18 26.10
CA LEU A 192 -8.44 -6.81 26.38
C LEU A 192 -8.81 -5.82 25.26
N LEU A 193 -9.00 -6.34 24.04
CA LEU A 193 -9.42 -5.61 22.84
C LEU A 193 -10.94 -5.52 22.66
N ASP A 194 -11.76 -6.01 23.60
CA ASP A 194 -13.23 -6.00 23.50
C ASP A 194 -13.84 -4.61 23.78
N ARG A 195 -13.37 -3.61 23.02
CA ARG A 195 -13.73 -2.20 23.12
C ARG A 195 -13.26 -1.44 21.87
N ASP A 196 -13.80 -0.26 21.67
CA ASP A 196 -13.30 0.67 20.66
C ASP A 196 -11.85 1.02 20.98
N CYS A 197 -10.95 0.85 20.02
CA CYS A 197 -9.53 1.16 20.18
C CYS A 197 -8.80 1.35 18.85
N VAL A 198 -7.72 2.12 18.90
CA VAL A 198 -6.71 2.15 17.84
C VAL A 198 -5.55 1.27 18.28
N VAL A 199 -5.39 0.13 17.62
CA VAL A 199 -4.26 -0.78 17.87
C VAL A 199 -3.02 -0.17 17.23
N VAL A 200 -2.03 0.16 18.05
CA VAL A 200 -0.77 0.76 17.62
C VAL A 200 0.32 -0.29 17.70
N VAL A 201 0.95 -0.65 16.59
CA VAL A 201 2.10 -1.56 16.57
C VAL A 201 3.31 -0.80 16.05
N ARG A 202 4.23 -0.44 16.95
CA ARG A 202 5.40 0.39 16.62
C ARG A 202 6.68 -0.43 16.52
N HIS A 203 7.75 0.21 16.03
CA HIS A 203 9.06 -0.41 15.82
C HIS A 203 9.03 -1.58 14.82
N GLN A 204 8.16 -1.46 13.82
CA GLN A 204 8.03 -2.37 12.69
C GLN A 204 8.51 -1.74 11.38
N GLY A 205 9.15 -0.57 11.45
CA GLY A 205 9.65 0.18 10.29
C GLY A 205 10.91 -0.40 9.64
N PRO A 206 11.35 0.20 8.52
CA PRO A 206 12.54 -0.21 7.78
C PRO A 206 13.79 -0.38 8.66
N LYS A 207 14.14 0.62 9.46
CA LYS A 207 15.36 0.59 10.27
C LYS A 207 15.21 -0.26 11.53
N ALA A 208 14.02 -0.31 12.11
CA ALA A 208 13.76 -1.09 13.31
C ALA A 208 14.07 -2.59 13.11
N ASN A 209 13.41 -3.24 12.15
CA ASN A 209 13.52 -4.68 11.94
C ASN A 209 13.43 -5.12 10.48
N GLY A 210 13.62 -4.20 9.52
CA GLY A 210 13.54 -4.49 8.09
C GLY A 210 12.11 -4.53 7.54
N MET A 211 11.13 -4.03 8.30
CA MET A 211 9.74 -3.89 7.89
C MET A 211 9.11 -5.20 7.39
N PRO A 212 8.98 -6.23 8.25
CA PRO A 212 8.31 -7.47 7.89
C PRO A 212 6.81 -7.25 7.68
N GLU A 213 6.16 -8.13 6.93
CA GLU A 213 4.70 -8.13 6.80
C GLU A 213 4.02 -8.72 8.04
N LEU A 214 3.15 -7.91 8.66
CA LEU A 214 2.47 -8.23 9.92
C LEU A 214 1.17 -9.03 9.71
N HIS A 215 1.30 -10.25 9.20
CA HIS A 215 0.18 -11.11 8.79
C HIS A 215 -0.77 -11.55 9.92
N LYS A 216 -0.36 -11.43 11.20
CA LYS A 216 -1.18 -11.90 12.34
C LYS A 216 -2.23 -10.90 12.82
N LEU A 217 -2.22 -9.67 12.30
CA LEU A 217 -3.06 -8.58 12.82
C LEU A 217 -4.48 -8.57 12.24
N MET A 218 -4.62 -8.78 10.93
CA MET A 218 -5.91 -8.57 10.26
C MET A 218 -7.03 -9.51 10.74
N PRO A 219 -6.79 -10.82 10.98
CA PRO A 219 -7.85 -11.72 11.45
C PRO A 219 -8.49 -11.30 12.80
N PRO A 220 -7.75 -11.12 13.91
CA PRO A 220 -8.36 -10.73 15.19
C PRO A 220 -9.04 -9.35 15.13
N LEU A 221 -8.42 -8.36 14.48
CA LEU A 221 -9.03 -7.03 14.34
C LEU A 221 -10.30 -7.05 13.49
N GLY A 222 -10.36 -7.92 12.47
CA GLY A 222 -11.56 -8.14 11.68
C GLY A 222 -12.72 -8.72 12.48
N VAL A 223 -12.45 -9.62 13.44
CA VAL A 223 -13.46 -10.18 14.35
C VAL A 223 -14.02 -9.09 15.27
N LEU A 224 -13.18 -8.19 15.77
CA LEU A 224 -13.63 -7.07 16.61
C LEU A 224 -14.57 -6.11 15.86
N LEU A 225 -14.29 -5.85 14.57
CA LEU A 225 -15.20 -5.08 13.72
C LEU A 225 -16.55 -5.79 13.51
N ASP A 226 -16.55 -7.13 13.33
CA ASP A 226 -17.80 -7.90 13.22
C ASP A 226 -18.62 -7.86 14.51
N ARG A 227 -17.93 -7.75 15.66
CA ARG A 227 -18.53 -7.48 16.97
C ARG A 227 -18.96 -6.03 17.18
N ARG A 228 -18.89 -5.20 16.13
CA ARG A 228 -19.36 -3.81 16.05
C ARG A 228 -18.51 -2.80 16.84
N PHE A 229 -17.32 -3.18 17.30
CA PHE A 229 -16.37 -2.22 17.85
C PHE A 229 -15.79 -1.32 16.74
N LYS A 230 -15.35 -0.12 17.11
CA LYS A 230 -14.60 0.79 16.25
C LYS A 230 -13.11 0.53 16.43
N ILE A 231 -12.52 -0.12 15.42
CA ILE A 231 -11.14 -0.59 15.44
C ILE A 231 -10.37 0.00 14.27
N ALA A 232 -9.19 0.53 14.54
CA ALA A 232 -8.19 0.87 13.53
C ALA A 232 -6.82 0.30 13.89
N LEU A 233 -5.96 0.17 12.89
CA LEU A 233 -4.54 -0.15 13.04
C LEU A 233 -3.69 1.06 12.66
N VAL A 234 -2.66 1.36 13.47
CA VAL A 234 -1.61 2.32 13.14
C VAL A 234 -0.24 1.65 13.34
N THR A 235 0.60 1.65 12.31
CA THR A 235 1.93 1.03 12.39
C THR A 235 2.93 1.70 11.46
N ASP A 236 4.18 1.81 11.92
CA ASP A 236 5.33 2.17 11.08
C ASP A 236 5.79 1.00 10.18
N GLY A 237 5.23 -0.19 10.37
CA GLY A 237 5.43 -1.35 9.51
C GLY A 237 4.39 -1.50 8.41
N ARG A 238 4.22 -2.73 7.92
CA ARG A 238 3.35 -3.04 6.78
C ARG A 238 2.53 -4.31 6.97
N LEU A 239 1.52 -4.46 6.11
CA LEU A 239 0.71 -5.67 5.98
C LEU A 239 1.06 -6.38 4.66
N SER A 240 0.45 -7.54 4.38
CA SER A 240 0.67 -8.32 3.15
C SER A 240 0.18 -7.65 1.85
N GLY A 241 -0.18 -6.36 1.91
CA GLY A 241 -0.73 -5.60 0.79
C GLY A 241 -2.16 -5.97 0.40
N ALA A 242 -2.73 -7.01 1.00
CA ALA A 242 -4.13 -7.39 0.86
C ALA A 242 -5.03 -6.32 1.47
N SER A 243 -6.16 -6.03 0.83
CA SER A 243 -7.14 -5.09 1.38
C SER A 243 -7.96 -5.78 2.46
N GLY A 244 -7.91 -5.25 3.68
CA GLY A 244 -8.78 -5.67 4.78
C GLY A 244 -9.92 -4.69 5.00
N LYS A 245 -10.98 -5.15 5.65
CA LYS A 245 -12.09 -4.28 6.12
C LYS A 245 -11.70 -3.39 7.31
N VAL A 246 -10.51 -3.59 7.88
CA VAL A 246 -9.98 -2.83 9.02
C VAL A 246 -9.26 -1.57 8.51
N PRO A 247 -9.69 -0.37 8.91
CA PRO A 247 -8.96 0.86 8.58
C PRO A 247 -7.55 0.79 9.16
N SER A 248 -6.54 0.90 8.29
CA SER A 248 -5.15 0.67 8.65
C SER A 248 -4.27 1.78 8.09
N ALA A 249 -3.69 2.59 8.97
CA ALA A 249 -2.62 3.52 8.66
C ALA A 249 -1.28 2.76 8.76
N ILE A 250 -0.71 2.40 7.62
CA ILE A 250 0.55 1.65 7.54
C ILE A 250 1.66 2.54 7.00
N HIS A 251 2.90 2.09 7.16
CA HIS A 251 4.10 2.80 6.71
C HIS A 251 4.28 4.17 7.40
N VAL A 252 3.73 4.35 8.61
CA VAL A 252 3.84 5.62 9.35
C VAL A 252 5.30 6.09 9.38
N THR A 253 5.53 7.28 8.81
CA THR A 253 6.84 7.88 8.63
C THR A 253 6.82 9.31 9.19
N PRO A 254 7.81 9.73 10.00
CA PRO A 254 8.98 8.97 10.46
C PRO A 254 8.62 7.75 11.32
N GLU A 255 9.39 6.66 11.19
CA GLU A 255 9.18 5.45 12.01
C GLU A 255 9.50 5.73 13.49
N ALA A 256 8.98 4.89 14.40
CA ALA A 256 9.21 5.09 15.83
C ALA A 256 10.70 4.99 16.20
N TYR A 257 11.46 4.12 15.53
CA TYR A 257 12.90 3.94 15.77
C TYR A 257 13.72 5.21 15.46
N ASP A 258 13.31 5.99 14.46
CA ASP A 258 13.93 7.27 14.10
C ASP A 258 13.42 8.44 14.97
N GLY A 259 12.64 8.16 16.01
CA GLY A 259 12.09 9.18 16.92
C GLY A 259 10.81 9.84 16.41
N GLY A 260 10.11 9.24 15.45
CA GLY A 260 8.78 9.68 15.02
C GLY A 260 7.79 9.73 16.18
N LEU A 261 6.74 10.54 16.05
CA LEU A 261 5.77 10.77 17.15
C LEU A 261 5.08 9.48 17.61
N LEU A 262 5.02 8.46 16.75
CA LEU A 262 4.54 7.12 17.08
C LEU A 262 5.26 6.50 18.30
N ALA A 263 6.55 6.81 18.51
CA ALA A 263 7.31 6.36 19.67
C ALA A 263 6.85 6.96 21.01
N LYS A 264 6.09 8.07 20.97
CA LYS A 264 5.59 8.78 22.16
C LYS A 264 4.14 8.44 22.52
N VAL A 265 3.46 7.65 21.70
CA VAL A 265 2.10 7.17 21.97
C VAL A 265 2.11 6.28 23.21
N ARG A 266 1.09 6.44 24.06
CA ARG A 266 0.83 5.68 25.28
C ARG A 266 -0.56 5.08 25.23
N ASP A 267 -0.77 4.00 25.99
CA ASP A 267 -2.11 3.42 26.15
C ASP A 267 -3.10 4.47 26.65
N GLY A 268 -4.28 4.49 26.04
CA GLY A 268 -5.36 5.43 26.39
C GLY A 268 -5.34 6.75 25.62
N ASP A 269 -4.25 7.13 24.95
CA ASP A 269 -4.22 8.34 24.13
C ASP A 269 -5.27 8.25 23.01
N ILE A 270 -6.01 9.33 22.75
CA ILE A 270 -6.97 9.33 21.65
C ILE A 270 -6.23 9.51 20.32
N ILE A 271 -6.47 8.61 19.37
CA ILE A 271 -5.96 8.72 18.00
C ILE A 271 -7.14 8.79 17.04
N ARG A 272 -7.08 9.73 16.10
CA ARG A 272 -8.00 9.85 14.97
C ARG A 272 -7.31 9.33 13.70
N VAL A 273 -7.94 8.35 13.08
CA VAL A 273 -7.62 7.81 11.75
C VAL A 273 -8.80 8.13 10.84
N ASN A 274 -8.63 9.06 9.92
CA ASN A 274 -9.68 9.53 9.03
C ASN A 274 -9.31 9.27 7.55
N GLY A 275 -9.78 8.16 7.02
CA GLY A 275 -9.60 7.78 5.62
C GLY A 275 -10.39 8.63 4.62
N GLN A 276 -11.32 9.47 5.07
CA GLN A 276 -12.09 10.37 4.20
C GLN A 276 -11.34 11.69 3.97
N THR A 277 -10.85 12.32 5.05
CA THR A 277 -10.12 13.59 4.95
C THR A 277 -8.62 13.41 4.75
N GLY A 278 -8.09 12.22 5.06
CA GLY A 278 -6.64 11.98 5.10
C GLY A 278 -5.99 12.41 6.42
N GLU A 279 -6.74 12.59 7.50
CA GLU A 279 -6.17 13.01 8.80
C GLU A 279 -5.64 11.80 9.59
N LEU A 280 -4.42 11.92 10.13
CA LEU A 280 -3.84 11.00 11.12
C LEU A 280 -3.27 11.78 12.31
N THR A 281 -4.04 11.85 13.39
CA THR A 281 -3.75 12.74 14.52
C THR A 281 -3.74 11.99 15.85
N LEU A 282 -2.73 12.26 16.67
CA LEU A 282 -2.70 11.96 18.10
C LEU A 282 -3.27 13.17 18.86
N LEU A 283 -4.41 12.99 19.52
CA LEU A 283 -5.16 14.05 20.20
C LEU A 283 -4.63 14.24 21.63
N VAL A 284 -3.39 14.70 21.72
CA VAL A 284 -2.69 15.04 22.97
C VAL A 284 -2.12 16.44 22.82
N ASP A 285 -2.15 17.22 23.90
CA ASP A 285 -1.63 18.57 23.91
C ASP A 285 -0.13 18.62 23.53
N GLU A 286 0.27 19.64 22.77
CA GLU A 286 1.65 19.77 22.29
C GLU A 286 2.66 19.88 23.43
N ALA A 287 2.33 20.56 24.53
CA ALA A 287 3.21 20.69 25.69
C ALA A 287 3.42 19.34 26.39
N GLU A 288 2.38 18.51 26.44
CA GLU A 288 2.49 17.15 26.95
C GLU A 288 3.39 16.29 26.03
N LEU A 289 3.16 16.32 24.71
CA LEU A 289 3.98 15.59 23.74
C LEU A 289 5.45 16.03 23.75
N ALA A 290 5.71 17.32 23.96
CA ALA A 290 7.05 17.86 24.10
C ALA A 290 7.76 17.30 25.35
N ALA A 291 7.04 17.15 26.46
CA ALA A 291 7.58 16.60 27.71
C ALA A 291 7.79 15.07 27.67
N ARG A 292 7.07 14.35 26.80
CA ARG A 292 7.21 12.90 26.66
C ARG A 292 8.55 12.51 26.04
N GLN A 293 9.20 11.52 26.64
CA GLN A 293 10.33 10.81 26.04
C GLN A 293 9.81 9.69 25.13
N PRO A 294 10.44 9.48 23.95
CA PRO A 294 10.10 8.35 23.09
C PRO A 294 10.44 7.03 23.79
N HIS A 295 9.62 6.01 23.59
CA HIS A 295 9.93 4.66 24.03
C HIS A 295 11.13 4.11 23.24
N ILE A 296 12.08 3.49 23.93
CA ILE A 296 13.25 2.84 23.32
C ILE A 296 13.07 1.32 23.46
N PRO A 297 12.84 0.59 22.35
CA PRO A 297 12.63 -0.85 22.38
C PRO A 297 13.95 -1.63 22.50
N ASP A 298 13.88 -2.86 23.04
CA ASP A 298 14.95 -3.84 22.84
C ASP A 298 14.75 -4.58 21.52
N LEU A 299 15.58 -4.27 20.52
CA LEU A 299 15.56 -4.88 19.19
C LEU A 299 16.66 -5.93 18.99
N SER A 300 17.34 -6.36 20.05
CA SER A 300 18.45 -7.33 19.96
C SER A 300 18.05 -8.61 19.22
N ALA A 301 16.88 -9.18 19.56
CA ALA A 301 16.32 -10.38 18.92
C ALA A 301 15.94 -10.16 17.43
N SER A 302 15.76 -8.91 17.00
CA SER A 302 15.49 -8.52 15.62
C SER A 302 16.75 -8.26 14.80
N ARG A 303 17.92 -8.16 15.45
CA ARG A 303 19.20 -7.79 14.84
C ARG A 303 20.16 -8.96 14.64
N VAL A 304 20.00 -10.04 15.40
CA VAL A 304 20.88 -11.23 15.41
C VAL A 304 20.05 -12.50 15.14
N GLY A 305 20.61 -13.48 14.46
CA GLY A 305 19.99 -14.74 14.04
C GLY A 305 19.59 -14.74 12.56
N THR A 306 19.55 -15.92 11.95
CA THR A 306 19.14 -16.15 10.54
C THR A 306 19.89 -15.28 9.51
N GLY A 307 21.13 -14.88 9.81
CA GLY A 307 21.96 -14.05 8.92
C GLY A 307 21.65 -12.55 8.98
N ARG A 308 20.80 -12.08 9.91
CA ARG A 308 20.41 -10.67 10.04
C ARG A 308 21.58 -9.73 10.36
N GLU A 309 22.67 -10.27 10.88
CA GLU A 309 23.92 -9.57 11.19
C GLU A 309 24.58 -9.02 9.91
N LEU A 310 24.45 -9.75 8.79
CA LEU A 310 24.99 -9.35 7.49
C LEU A 310 24.35 -8.06 6.95
N PHE A 311 23.13 -7.76 7.41
CA PHE A 311 22.32 -6.65 6.90
C PHE A 311 22.30 -5.43 7.82
N GLY A 312 23.01 -5.47 8.97
CA GLY A 312 22.98 -4.38 9.94
C GLY A 312 23.34 -3.02 9.33
N ALA A 313 24.44 -2.96 8.57
CA ALA A 313 24.89 -1.73 7.92
C ALA A 313 23.89 -1.20 6.88
N LEU A 314 23.21 -2.08 6.15
CA LEU A 314 22.19 -1.69 5.16
C LEU A 314 20.91 -1.21 5.87
N ARG A 315 20.48 -1.92 6.91
CA ARG A 315 19.26 -1.61 7.68
C ARG A 315 19.32 -0.20 8.27
N GLU A 316 20.44 0.18 8.87
CA GLU A 316 20.66 1.52 9.45
C GLU A 316 20.67 2.65 8.40
N LYS A 317 20.81 2.31 7.12
CA LYS A 317 20.83 3.26 6.00
C LYS A 317 19.53 3.32 5.20
N LEU A 318 18.53 2.50 5.55
CA LEU A 318 17.24 2.54 4.87
C LEU A 318 16.60 3.92 5.08
N SER A 319 16.09 4.50 3.99
CA SER A 319 15.23 5.69 4.04
C SER A 319 13.87 5.37 4.67
N GLY A 320 13.05 6.40 4.91
CA GLY A 320 11.65 6.20 5.28
C GLY A 320 10.85 5.48 4.18
N ALA A 321 9.67 4.98 4.54
CA ALA A 321 8.82 4.22 3.62
C ALA A 321 8.36 5.05 2.42
N GLU A 322 7.94 6.31 2.63
CA GLU A 322 7.56 7.22 1.53
C GLU A 322 8.73 7.49 0.57
N GLN A 323 9.97 7.36 1.02
CA GLN A 323 11.16 7.54 0.20
C GLN A 323 11.59 6.26 -0.52
N GLY A 324 10.79 5.19 -0.40
CA GLY A 324 11.00 3.90 -1.04
C GLY A 324 11.76 2.88 -0.19
N ALA A 325 12.01 3.17 1.10
CA ALA A 325 12.79 2.32 2.01
C ALA A 325 14.09 1.80 1.38
N THR A 326 14.86 2.70 0.76
CA THR A 326 16.09 2.36 0.03
C THR A 326 17.33 2.66 0.86
N CYS A 327 18.36 1.82 0.74
CA CYS A 327 19.70 2.09 1.28
C CYS A 327 20.70 2.57 0.21
N ILE A 328 20.23 2.71 -1.04
CA ILE A 328 21.02 3.21 -2.17
C ILE A 328 20.83 4.72 -2.26
N THR A 329 21.94 5.46 -2.29
CA THR A 329 21.98 6.88 -2.63
C THR A 329 22.06 7.03 -4.14
N PHE A 330 21.10 7.71 -4.73
CA PHE A 330 21.04 8.04 -6.15
C PHE A 330 21.49 9.48 -6.38
#